data_AF-A0A926R8J8-F1
#
_entry.id   AF-A0A926R8J8-F1
#
_cell.length_a   1.000
_cell.length_b   1.000
_cell.length_c   1.000
_cell.angle_alpha   90.00
_cell.angle_beta   90.00
_cell.angle_gamma   90.00
#
_symmetry.space_group_name_H-M   'P 1'
#
loop_
_entity.id
_entity.type
_entity.pdbx_description
1 polymer ?
#
loop_
_entity_poly.entity_id
_entity_poly.type
_entity_poly.pdbx_seq_one_letter_code
_entity_poly.pdbx_strand_id
1 'polypeptide(L)'
;MKSKNLSEKILKSVKGRGFKHIELPSVIETNHIVQRSGENFRKFIFSFIDQNGNELCLRPDLTIVSCLRYLENNFKGKEKIFYSGQAYRKSNNKKDSIIRDQIGFEIIGSKNEKIDDKEIINTSLNSLKNLKYSSGKLTLGNIEIFNLLISKLDIPKRWKLRLFRHFWREDYFNDLLKRLETNSDVDPTIVEIDKKRYLKMLKEDKSSIIAGRSIEEILSRFNNKIKDPRRASKGKNVSKIIKEFLKIKCPINNAAQELNKFFKKYQINLVVDQKYFPISNNRVSKLSVIFSTSFGRQLEYYTGMVFKIDIKSNNKIKNIINGGRYDQLISDLGSKTQVSAVGAALNLNY
;
A
#
# COMPACT_ATOMS: atom_id res chain seq x y z
N MET A 1 6.37 29.55 17.64
CA MET A 1 5.04 29.78 18.25
C MET A 1 3.84 29.47 17.32
N LYS A 2 3.77 29.96 16.06
CA LYS A 2 2.62 29.67 15.16
C LYS A 2 2.41 28.19 14.83
N SER A 3 3.50 27.42 14.61
CA SER A 3 3.43 25.97 14.33
C SER A 3 2.91 25.16 15.54
N LYS A 4 3.36 25.49 16.76
CA LYS A 4 2.94 24.81 18.00
C LYS A 4 1.46 24.99 18.32
N ASN A 5 0.91 26.19 18.09
CA ASN A 5 -0.53 26.44 18.26
C ASN A 5 -1.37 25.69 17.21
N LEU A 6 -0.87 25.57 15.97
CA LEU A 6 -1.54 24.82 14.93
C LEU A 6 -1.57 23.31 15.23
N SER A 7 -0.44 22.73 15.66
CA SER A 7 -0.38 21.33 16.02
C SER A 7 -1.33 21.03 17.20
N GLU A 8 -1.33 21.85 18.24
CA GLU A 8 -2.26 21.70 19.38
C GLU A 8 -3.74 21.71 18.96
N LYS A 9 -4.14 22.59 18.04
CA LYS A 9 -5.51 22.63 17.51
C LYS A 9 -5.87 21.37 16.72
N ILE A 10 -4.94 20.86 15.92
CA ILE A 10 -5.13 19.61 15.18
C ILE A 10 -5.25 18.43 16.16
N LEU A 11 -4.38 18.35 17.16
CA LEU A 11 -4.41 17.29 18.19
C LEU A 11 -5.73 17.33 18.98
N LYS A 12 -6.22 18.51 19.36
CA LYS A 12 -7.55 18.66 19.99
C LYS A 12 -8.68 18.17 19.08
N SER A 13 -8.62 18.47 17.78
CA SER A 13 -9.60 18.03 16.79
C SER A 13 -9.64 16.50 16.65
N VAL A 14 -8.47 15.86 16.62
CA VAL A 14 -8.34 14.39 16.56
C VAL A 14 -8.80 13.75 17.88
N LYS A 15 -8.40 14.30 19.02
CA LYS A 15 -8.85 13.84 20.35
C LYS A 15 -10.38 13.94 20.51
N GLY A 16 -11.00 15.00 20.01
CA GLY A 16 -12.46 15.18 20.02
C GLY A 16 -13.22 14.13 19.21
N ARG A 17 -12.56 13.38 18.32
CA ARG A 17 -13.10 12.22 17.60
C ARG A 17 -12.94 10.90 18.37
N GLY A 18 -12.48 10.95 19.63
CA GLY A 18 -12.31 9.76 20.48
C GLY A 18 -11.03 8.97 20.21
N PHE A 19 -10.04 9.55 19.54
CA PHE A 19 -8.70 8.96 19.45
C PHE A 19 -7.91 9.25 20.73
N LYS A 20 -7.17 8.26 21.22
CA LYS A 20 -6.32 8.36 22.41
C LYS A 20 -4.89 8.72 22.02
N HIS A 21 -4.28 9.66 22.74
CA HIS A 21 -2.89 10.03 22.49
C HIS A 21 -1.96 8.90 22.93
N ILE A 22 -0.95 8.62 22.13
CA ILE A 22 0.14 7.71 22.48
C ILE A 22 1.47 8.36 22.16
N GLU A 23 2.49 7.95 22.89
CA GLU A 23 3.88 8.21 22.53
C GLU A 23 4.47 6.99 21.84
N LEU A 24 5.33 7.23 20.86
CA LEU A 24 6.02 6.20 20.13
C LEU A 24 7.52 6.34 20.41
N PRO A 25 8.28 5.24 20.54
CA PRO A 25 9.73 5.30 20.69
C PRO A 25 10.38 5.83 19.40
N SER A 26 11.41 6.67 19.53
CA SER A 26 12.13 7.22 18.38
C SER A 26 13.13 6.24 17.78
N VAL A 27 13.55 5.24 18.57
CA VAL A 27 14.48 4.19 18.20
C VAL A 27 13.74 2.85 18.28
N ILE A 28 13.92 2.01 17.27
CA ILE A 28 13.34 0.66 17.16
C ILE A 28 14.37 -0.31 16.61
N GLU A 29 14.15 -1.62 16.76
CA GLU A 29 14.98 -2.63 16.11
C GLU A 29 14.89 -2.52 14.58
N THR A 30 16.05 -2.57 13.92
CA THR A 30 16.15 -2.43 12.46
C THR A 30 15.44 -3.58 11.75
N ASN A 31 15.48 -4.78 12.32
CA ASN A 31 14.92 -5.99 11.73
C ASN A 31 13.42 -5.87 11.44
N HIS A 32 12.63 -5.22 12.30
CA HIS A 32 11.21 -5.02 12.05
C HIS A 32 10.94 -4.24 10.75
N ILE A 33 11.78 -3.25 10.43
CA ILE A 33 11.64 -2.46 9.21
C ILE A 33 12.11 -3.24 7.98
N VAL A 34 13.22 -3.96 8.11
CA VAL A 34 13.87 -4.67 7.01
C VAL A 34 13.12 -5.92 6.62
N GLN A 35 12.61 -6.70 7.57
CA GLN A 35 11.76 -7.87 7.29
C GLN A 35 10.55 -7.48 6.44
N ARG A 36 9.95 -6.32 6.73
CA ARG A 36 8.79 -5.81 5.99
C ARG A 36 9.13 -5.18 4.64
N SER A 37 10.14 -4.30 4.59
CA SER A 37 10.41 -3.45 3.40
C SER A 37 11.52 -4.00 2.49
N GLY A 38 12.19 -5.08 2.92
CA GLY A 38 13.34 -5.68 2.26
C GLY A 38 14.66 -4.93 2.50
N GLU A 39 15.76 -5.63 2.27
CA GLU A 39 17.15 -5.16 2.45
C GLU A 39 17.45 -3.83 1.73
N ASN A 40 16.89 -3.64 0.53
CA ASN A 40 17.05 -2.40 -0.22
C ASN A 40 16.50 -1.16 0.48
N PHE A 41 15.64 -1.33 1.50
CA PHE A 41 15.11 -0.22 2.29
C PHE A 41 16.13 0.33 3.29
N ARG A 42 17.18 -0.44 3.64
CA ARG A 42 18.24 -0.01 4.57
C ARG A 42 18.91 1.30 4.16
N LYS A 43 19.05 1.55 2.86
CA LYS A 43 19.62 2.81 2.34
C LYS A 43 18.81 4.06 2.73
N PHE A 44 17.54 3.88 3.12
CA PHE A 44 16.65 4.97 3.51
C PHE A 44 16.55 5.20 5.02
N ILE A 45 17.11 4.33 5.86
CA ILE A 45 17.00 4.42 7.33
C ILE A 45 18.33 4.84 7.96
N PHE A 46 18.25 5.49 9.11
CA PHE A 46 19.42 5.78 9.96
C PHE A 46 19.57 4.64 10.97
N SER A 47 20.39 3.64 10.65
CA SER A 47 20.72 2.54 11.56
C SER A 47 22.06 2.73 12.25
N PHE A 48 22.21 2.12 13.42
CA PHE A 48 23.39 2.10 14.26
C PHE A 48 23.40 0.82 15.11
N ILE A 49 24.54 0.50 15.70
CA ILE A 49 24.71 -0.68 16.56
C ILE A 49 24.80 -0.19 18.01
N ASP A 50 24.06 -0.81 18.92
CA ASP A 50 24.14 -0.52 20.34
C ASP A 50 25.36 -1.19 21.02
N GLN A 51 25.54 -0.97 22.32
CA GLN A 51 26.66 -1.55 23.07
C GLN A 51 26.58 -3.09 23.18
N ASN A 52 25.41 -3.68 22.94
CA ASN A 52 25.16 -5.12 23.01
C ASN A 52 25.26 -5.79 21.64
N GLY A 53 25.58 -5.05 20.57
CA GLY A 53 25.65 -5.56 19.21
C GLY A 53 24.30 -5.61 18.48
N ASN A 54 23.22 -5.08 19.06
CA ASN A 54 21.92 -5.02 18.41
C ASN A 54 21.88 -3.92 17.36
N GLU A 55 21.32 -4.21 16.19
CA GLU A 55 21.12 -3.21 15.14
C GLU A 55 19.81 -2.45 15.34
N LEU A 56 19.92 -1.18 15.70
CA LEU A 56 18.79 -0.27 15.95
C LEU A 56 18.70 0.79 14.84
N CYS A 57 17.54 1.40 14.69
CA CYS A 57 17.35 2.51 13.77
C CYS A 57 16.46 3.61 14.34
N LEU A 58 16.67 4.84 13.88
CA LEU A 58 15.67 5.90 14.05
C LEU A 58 14.43 5.54 13.22
N ARG A 59 13.25 5.63 13.84
CA ARG A 59 11.98 5.24 13.21
C ARG A 59 11.77 5.95 11.86
N PRO A 60 11.55 5.22 10.76
CA PRO A 60 11.35 5.83 9.46
C PRO A 60 9.88 6.13 9.15
N ASP A 61 8.95 5.55 9.91
CA ASP A 61 7.50 5.63 9.71
C ASP A 61 6.78 5.39 11.04
N LEU A 62 6.01 6.37 11.51
CA LEU A 62 5.29 6.27 12.78
C LEU A 62 4.12 5.26 12.72
N THR A 63 3.57 4.98 11.53
CA THR A 63 2.50 3.99 11.34
C THR A 63 3.01 2.58 11.63
N ILE A 64 4.25 2.29 11.23
CA ILE A 64 4.88 0.99 11.50
C ILE A 64 5.12 0.84 13.00
N VAL A 65 5.62 1.89 13.66
CA VAL A 65 5.87 1.86 15.11
C VAL A 65 4.56 1.74 15.91
N SER A 66 3.47 2.36 15.45
CA SER A 66 2.17 2.20 16.10
C SER A 66 1.62 0.77 15.98
N CYS A 67 1.89 0.09 14.86
CA CYS A 67 1.57 -1.32 14.65
C CYS A 67 2.45 -2.25 15.51
N LEU A 68 3.75 -1.97 15.64
CA LEU A 68 4.65 -2.71 16.53
C LEU A 68 4.20 -2.61 17.99
N ARG A 69 3.88 -1.39 18.45
CA ARG A 69 3.32 -1.16 19.80
C ARG A 69 2.04 -1.98 20.04
N TYR A 70 1.16 -2.07 19.05
CA TYR A 70 -0.07 -2.88 19.16
C TYR A 70 0.25 -4.36 19.38
N LEU A 71 1.29 -4.87 18.70
CA LEU A 71 1.74 -6.26 18.83
C LEU A 71 2.43 -6.54 20.15
N GLU A 72 3.38 -5.70 20.55
CA GLU A 72 4.14 -5.84 21.80
C GLU A 72 3.23 -5.84 23.03
N ASN A 73 2.18 -5.01 23.01
CA ASN A 73 1.20 -4.95 24.08
C ASN A 73 0.22 -6.13 24.10
N ASN A 74 0.32 -7.08 23.16
CA ASN A 74 -0.62 -8.18 22.98
C ASN A 74 -2.09 -7.72 22.96
N PHE A 75 -2.35 -6.52 22.43
CA PHE A 75 -3.68 -5.93 22.47
C PHE A 75 -4.62 -6.72 21.55
N LYS A 76 -5.85 -6.96 22.03
CA LYS A 76 -6.88 -7.66 21.26
C LYS A 76 -8.09 -6.76 21.13
N GLY A 77 -8.39 -6.37 19.90
CA GLY A 77 -9.59 -5.61 19.55
C GLY A 77 -9.30 -4.21 19.02
N LYS A 78 -10.35 -3.40 18.96
CA LYS A 78 -10.34 -2.08 18.33
C LYS A 78 -9.62 -1.05 19.20
N GLU A 79 -8.64 -0.38 18.61
CA GLU A 79 -7.98 0.79 19.20
C GLU A 79 -8.09 1.99 18.26
N LYS A 80 -8.37 3.18 18.81
CA LYS A 80 -8.30 4.46 18.10
C LYS A 80 -7.19 5.29 18.73
N ILE A 81 -6.08 5.49 18.03
CA ILE A 81 -4.89 6.17 18.55
C ILE A 81 -4.46 7.33 17.69
N PHE A 82 -3.80 8.31 18.29
CA PHE A 82 -3.11 9.35 17.55
C PHE A 82 -1.79 9.70 18.22
N TYR A 83 -0.87 10.25 17.43
CA TYR A 83 0.45 10.64 17.88
C TYR A 83 0.89 11.90 17.16
N SER A 84 1.85 12.61 17.76
CA SER A 84 2.58 13.71 17.14
C SER A 84 4.06 13.44 17.29
N GLY A 85 4.80 13.38 16.20
CA GLY A 85 6.22 13.05 16.28
C GLY A 85 6.97 13.15 14.96
N GLN A 86 8.26 12.86 15.04
CA GLN A 86 9.18 12.92 13.91
C GLN A 86 9.43 11.52 13.35
N ALA A 87 9.43 11.41 12.03
CA ALA A 87 9.98 10.27 11.31
C ALA A 87 11.28 10.67 10.61
N TYR A 88 12.27 9.77 10.62
CA TYR A 88 13.62 10.02 10.11
C TYR A 88 13.90 9.14 8.90
N ARG A 89 14.06 9.76 7.72
CA ARG A 89 14.30 9.00 6.49
C ARG A 89 15.31 9.70 5.60
N LYS A 90 16.36 8.98 5.20
CA LYS A 90 17.32 9.44 4.20
C LYS A 90 16.58 9.63 2.86
N SER A 91 16.90 10.72 2.16
CA SER A 91 16.45 10.95 0.79
C SER A 91 17.65 10.98 -0.15
N ASN A 92 17.45 10.52 -1.38
CA ASN A 92 18.43 10.66 -2.45
C ASN A 92 18.51 12.12 -2.94
N ASN A 93 17.47 12.92 -2.70
CA ASN A 93 17.43 14.33 -3.06
C ASN A 93 17.83 15.19 -1.86
N LYS A 94 18.92 15.95 -1.98
CA LYS A 94 19.43 16.85 -0.94
C LYS A 94 18.43 17.93 -0.49
N LYS A 95 17.40 18.23 -1.30
CA LYS A 95 16.36 19.21 -0.97
C LYS A 95 15.26 18.65 -0.06
N ASP A 96 15.14 17.34 0.04
CA ASP A 96 14.12 16.73 0.89
C ASP A 96 14.57 16.73 2.34
N SER A 97 13.69 17.14 3.25
CA SER A 97 13.98 17.04 4.67
C SER A 97 14.09 15.57 5.09
N ILE A 98 15.18 15.26 5.80
CA ILE A 98 15.37 13.95 6.44
C ILE A 98 14.45 13.77 7.66
N ILE A 99 14.00 14.87 8.27
CA ILE A 99 13.05 14.88 9.39
C ILE A 99 11.66 15.25 8.89
N ARG A 100 10.68 14.44 9.25
CA ARG A 100 9.28 14.63 8.86
C ARG A 100 8.43 14.69 10.12
N ASP A 101 7.96 15.89 10.45
CA ASP A 101 7.03 16.10 11.55
C ASP A 101 5.62 15.72 11.09
N GLN A 102 5.00 14.79 11.80
CA GLN A 102 3.71 14.21 11.45
C GLN A 102 2.77 14.13 12.65
N ILE A 103 1.49 14.36 12.38
CA ILE A 103 0.40 13.98 13.28
C ILE A 103 -0.34 12.83 12.63
N GLY A 104 -0.20 11.63 13.17
CA GLY A 104 -0.89 10.44 12.68
C GLY A 104 -2.07 10.06 13.56
N PHE A 105 -3.06 9.42 12.96
CA PHE A 105 -4.19 8.83 13.66
C PHE A 105 -4.60 7.53 12.98
N GLU A 106 -4.76 6.49 13.80
CA GLU A 106 -4.90 5.11 13.37
C GLU A 106 -6.11 4.46 14.05
N ILE A 107 -6.82 3.62 13.30
CA ILE A 107 -7.81 2.68 13.82
C ILE A 107 -7.30 1.28 13.54
N ILE A 108 -6.98 0.53 14.60
CA ILE A 108 -6.36 -0.80 14.52
C ILE A 108 -7.28 -1.85 15.15
N GLY A 109 -7.34 -3.05 14.59
CA GLY A 109 -8.04 -4.21 15.16
C GLY A 109 -9.58 -4.12 15.11
N SER A 110 -10.11 -3.26 14.24
CA SER A 110 -11.56 -3.11 14.05
C SER A 110 -12.08 -4.04 12.95
N LYS A 111 -13.31 -4.54 13.11
CA LYS A 111 -14.00 -5.38 12.12
C LYS A 111 -14.92 -4.59 11.18
N ASN A 112 -15.03 -3.28 11.36
CA ASN A 112 -16.00 -2.42 10.66
C ASN A 112 -15.34 -1.53 9.61
N GLU A 113 -14.72 -2.15 8.61
CA GLU A 113 -13.81 -1.49 7.66
C GLU A 113 -14.37 -0.19 7.05
N LYS A 114 -15.60 -0.24 6.53
CA LYS A 114 -16.26 0.90 5.87
C LYS A 114 -16.52 2.08 6.80
N ILE A 115 -16.87 1.79 8.05
CA ILE A 115 -17.11 2.81 9.07
C ILE A 115 -15.79 3.48 9.43
N ASP A 116 -14.73 2.70 9.58
CA ASP A 116 -13.41 3.19 9.96
C ASP A 116 -12.75 4.00 8.82
N ASP A 117 -12.89 3.56 7.56
CA ASP A 117 -12.42 4.32 6.38
C ASP A 117 -13.07 5.71 6.32
N LYS A 118 -14.40 5.76 6.53
CA LYS A 118 -15.15 7.02 6.58
C LYS A 118 -14.73 7.88 7.77
N GLU A 119 -14.48 7.28 8.93
CA GLU A 119 -14.04 7.99 10.13
C GLU A 119 -12.65 8.59 9.97
N ILE A 120 -11.69 7.88 9.35
CA ILE A 120 -10.36 8.40 9.03
C ILE A 120 -10.46 9.59 8.10
N ILE A 121 -11.22 9.49 7.00
CA ILE A 121 -11.40 10.62 6.08
C ILE A 121 -12.07 11.81 6.78
N ASN A 122 -13.10 11.57 7.57
CA ASN A 122 -13.78 12.62 8.32
C ASN A 122 -12.85 13.31 9.33
N THR A 123 -11.96 12.55 9.97
CA THR A 123 -10.95 13.06 10.90
C THR A 123 -9.89 13.89 10.16
N SER A 124 -9.45 13.44 8.98
CA SER A 124 -8.58 14.22 8.09
C SER A 124 -9.23 15.55 7.69
N LEU A 125 -10.48 15.51 7.21
CA LEU A 125 -11.22 16.70 6.81
C LEU A 125 -11.45 17.67 7.98
N ASN A 126 -11.70 17.16 9.18
CA ASN A 126 -11.86 17.99 10.37
C ASN A 126 -10.54 18.65 10.79
N SER A 127 -9.42 17.93 10.65
CA SER A 127 -8.08 18.46 10.91
C SER A 127 -7.73 19.62 9.98
N LEU A 128 -8.14 19.55 8.70
CA LEU A 128 -7.92 20.61 7.71
C LEU A 128 -8.64 21.92 8.03
N LYS A 129 -9.72 21.92 8.82
CA LYS A 129 -10.43 23.17 9.21
C LYS A 129 -9.53 24.13 9.98
N ASN A 130 -8.47 23.61 10.60
CA ASN A 130 -7.47 24.42 11.32
C ASN A 130 -6.45 25.09 10.39
N LEU A 131 -6.43 24.74 9.10
CA LEU A 131 -5.48 25.26 8.12
C LEU A 131 -6.13 26.34 7.26
N LYS A 132 -5.34 27.35 6.89
CA LYS A 132 -5.74 28.37 5.93
C LYS A 132 -5.36 27.91 4.52
N TYR A 133 -6.36 27.77 3.64
CA TYR A 133 -6.18 27.41 2.23
C TYR A 133 -7.32 27.94 1.36
N SER A 134 -7.04 28.14 0.07
CA SER A 134 -8.00 28.69 -0.89
C SER A 134 -8.81 27.60 -1.60
N SER A 135 -8.16 26.52 -2.01
CA SER A 135 -8.79 25.35 -2.63
C SER A 135 -7.96 24.09 -2.41
N GLY A 136 -8.50 22.93 -2.73
CA GLY A 136 -7.72 21.70 -2.70
C GLY A 136 -8.38 20.53 -3.41
N LYS A 137 -7.76 19.37 -3.28
CA LYS A 137 -8.18 18.12 -3.91
C LYS A 137 -7.98 16.95 -2.96
N LEU A 138 -9.07 16.25 -2.67
CA LEU A 138 -9.07 14.92 -2.07
C LEU A 138 -9.04 13.90 -3.20
N THR A 139 -7.94 13.16 -3.34
CA THR A 139 -7.83 12.07 -4.32
C THR A 139 -8.00 10.74 -3.60
N LEU A 140 -8.92 9.91 -4.06
CA LEU A 140 -9.13 8.55 -3.55
C LEU A 140 -8.78 7.50 -4.60
N GLY A 141 -8.38 6.34 -4.11
CA GLY A 141 -8.27 5.08 -4.85
C GLY A 141 -8.74 3.93 -3.96
N ASN A 142 -8.90 2.75 -4.54
CA ASN A 142 -9.19 1.54 -3.76
C ASN A 142 -8.49 0.34 -4.43
N ILE A 143 -7.48 -0.19 -3.75
CA ILE A 143 -6.63 -1.30 -4.23
C ILE A 143 -7.42 -2.61 -4.30
N GLU A 144 -8.46 -2.76 -3.48
CA GLU A 144 -9.35 -3.92 -3.50
C GLU A 144 -10.02 -4.09 -4.87
N ILE A 145 -10.43 -2.99 -5.52
CA ILE A 145 -11.05 -3.01 -6.85
C ILE A 145 -10.07 -3.52 -7.91
N PHE A 146 -8.81 -3.10 -7.82
CA PHE A 146 -7.75 -3.64 -8.69
C PHE A 146 -7.56 -5.14 -8.44
N ASN A 147 -7.54 -5.55 -7.16
CA ASN A 147 -7.37 -6.96 -6.82
C ASN A 147 -8.52 -7.83 -7.36
N LEU A 148 -9.76 -7.34 -7.23
CA LEU A 148 -10.96 -7.96 -7.78
C LEU A 148 -10.89 -8.08 -9.30
N LEU A 149 -10.46 -7.02 -10.01
CA LEU A 149 -10.23 -7.07 -11.46
C LEU A 149 -9.25 -8.19 -11.81
N ILE A 150 -8.03 -8.18 -11.25
CA ILE A 150 -6.99 -9.16 -11.59
C ILE A 150 -7.43 -10.59 -11.24
N SER A 151 -8.22 -10.78 -10.18
CA SER A 151 -8.76 -12.09 -9.81
C SER A 151 -9.66 -12.69 -10.91
N LYS A 152 -10.39 -11.85 -11.65
CA LYS A 152 -11.31 -12.24 -12.73
C LYS A 152 -10.64 -12.38 -14.09
N LEU A 153 -9.42 -11.89 -14.27
CA LEU A 153 -8.70 -12.02 -15.53
C LEU A 153 -8.18 -13.45 -15.74
N ASP A 154 -8.25 -13.92 -16.97
CA ASP A 154 -7.77 -15.24 -17.38
C ASP A 154 -6.25 -15.21 -17.64
N ILE A 155 -5.49 -15.20 -16.54
CA ILE A 155 -4.02 -15.30 -16.53
C ILE A 155 -3.56 -16.27 -15.44
N PRO A 156 -2.35 -16.83 -15.58
CA PRO A 156 -1.85 -17.78 -14.59
C PRO A 156 -1.83 -17.21 -13.17
N LYS A 157 -2.10 -18.06 -12.17
CA LYS A 157 -2.15 -17.64 -10.74
C LYS A 157 -0.87 -16.91 -10.31
N ARG A 158 0.28 -17.40 -10.77
CA ARG A 158 1.60 -16.79 -10.54
C ARG A 158 1.69 -15.35 -11.05
N TRP A 159 1.03 -15.03 -12.16
CA TRP A 159 1.01 -13.67 -12.71
C TRP A 159 0.06 -12.77 -11.93
N LYS A 160 -1.11 -13.28 -11.49
CA LYS A 160 -1.99 -12.57 -10.56
C LYS A 160 -1.22 -12.13 -9.31
N LEU A 161 -0.51 -13.07 -8.67
CA LEU A 161 0.32 -12.80 -7.48
C LEU A 161 1.42 -11.75 -7.74
N ARG A 162 2.11 -11.81 -8.88
CA ARG A 162 3.11 -10.79 -9.25
C ARG A 162 2.47 -9.41 -9.44
N LEU A 163 1.33 -9.34 -10.11
CA LEU A 163 0.63 -8.08 -10.33
C LEU A 163 0.12 -7.47 -9.01
N PHE A 164 -0.42 -8.28 -8.08
CA PHE A 164 -0.79 -7.84 -6.74
C PHE A 164 0.42 -7.27 -6.00
N ARG A 165 1.48 -8.06 -5.86
CA ARG A 165 2.68 -7.72 -5.07
C ARG A 165 3.37 -6.46 -5.56
N HIS A 166 3.37 -6.23 -6.87
CA HIS A 166 4.15 -5.18 -7.49
C HIS A 166 3.32 -4.00 -7.97
N PHE A 167 2.04 -3.93 -7.63
CA PHE A 167 1.15 -2.84 -8.02
C PHE A 167 1.74 -1.45 -7.69
N TRP A 168 2.40 -1.33 -6.54
CA TRP A 168 3.00 -0.10 -6.03
C TRP A 168 4.33 0.31 -6.69
N ARG A 169 4.98 -0.56 -7.47
CA ARG A 169 6.24 -0.22 -8.16
C ARG A 169 5.93 0.10 -9.61
N GLU A 170 5.61 1.36 -9.91
CA GLU A 170 5.06 1.74 -11.22
C GLU A 170 5.91 1.25 -12.41
N ASP A 171 7.21 1.53 -12.41
CA ASP A 171 8.12 1.13 -13.48
C ASP A 171 8.21 -0.39 -13.63
N TYR A 172 8.40 -1.10 -12.51
CA TYR A 172 8.48 -2.56 -12.51
C TYR A 172 7.15 -3.20 -12.91
N PHE A 173 6.02 -2.64 -12.47
CA PHE A 173 4.70 -3.12 -12.86
C PHE A 173 4.44 -2.92 -14.36
N ASN A 174 4.86 -1.79 -14.92
CA ASN A 174 4.77 -1.55 -16.36
C ASN A 174 5.66 -2.52 -17.14
N ASP A 175 6.85 -2.84 -16.63
CA ASP A 175 7.68 -3.92 -17.18
C ASP A 175 7.00 -5.29 -17.06
N LEU A 176 6.34 -5.61 -15.93
CA LEU A 176 5.53 -6.83 -15.80
C LEU A 176 4.42 -6.90 -16.86
N LEU A 177 3.72 -5.80 -17.13
CA LEU A 177 2.69 -5.75 -18.17
C LEU A 177 3.28 -5.91 -19.58
N LYS A 178 4.45 -5.31 -19.84
CA LYS A 178 5.16 -5.49 -21.12
C LYS A 178 5.58 -6.93 -21.30
N ARG A 179 6.19 -7.53 -20.27
CA ARG A 179 6.49 -8.95 -20.25
C ARG A 179 5.23 -9.73 -20.56
N LEU A 180 4.13 -9.53 -19.81
CA LEU A 180 2.80 -10.17 -19.94
C LEU A 180 2.18 -10.05 -21.34
N GLU A 181 2.50 -8.98 -22.06
CA GLU A 181 2.06 -8.74 -23.42
C GLU A 181 2.87 -9.52 -24.47
N THR A 182 4.21 -9.58 -24.33
CA THR A 182 5.11 -10.02 -25.42
C THR A 182 5.72 -11.40 -25.25
N ASN A 183 5.83 -11.89 -24.01
CA ASN A 183 6.66 -13.06 -23.65
C ASN A 183 8.16 -12.80 -23.89
N SER A 184 8.59 -11.55 -23.99
CA SER A 184 9.99 -11.20 -24.30
C SER A 184 10.99 -11.64 -23.23
N ASP A 185 10.51 -12.01 -22.04
CA ASP A 185 11.33 -12.56 -20.96
C ASP A 185 11.53 -14.08 -21.05
N VAL A 186 10.98 -14.74 -22.09
CA VAL A 186 11.04 -16.19 -22.28
C VAL A 186 11.92 -16.51 -23.49
N ASP A 187 13.08 -17.12 -23.23
CA ASP A 187 13.95 -17.69 -24.26
C ASP A 187 13.59 -19.18 -24.47
N PRO A 188 13.12 -19.57 -25.68
CA PRO A 188 12.78 -20.96 -25.98
C PRO A 188 13.93 -21.96 -25.76
N THR A 189 15.17 -21.53 -26.02
CA THR A 189 16.37 -22.35 -25.86
C THR A 189 16.61 -22.68 -24.39
N ILE A 190 16.51 -21.67 -23.53
CA ILE A 190 16.60 -21.84 -22.07
C ILE A 190 15.46 -22.72 -21.55
N VAL A 191 14.25 -22.55 -22.07
CA VAL A 191 13.10 -23.38 -21.69
C VAL A 191 13.34 -24.86 -22.02
N GLU A 192 13.92 -25.19 -23.17
CA GLU A 192 14.24 -26.58 -23.52
C GLU A 192 15.36 -27.17 -22.65
N ILE A 193 16.38 -26.39 -22.31
CA ILE A 193 17.43 -26.80 -21.35
C ILE A 193 16.80 -27.09 -19.98
N ASP A 194 15.93 -26.20 -19.50
CA ASP A 194 15.21 -26.32 -18.24
C ASP A 194 14.32 -27.56 -18.21
N LYS A 195 13.63 -27.90 -19.31
CA LYS A 195 12.83 -29.13 -19.43
C LYS A 195 13.69 -30.39 -19.35
N LYS A 196 14.86 -30.42 -20.01
CA LYS A 196 15.80 -31.55 -19.92
C LYS A 196 16.28 -31.74 -18.48
N ARG A 197 16.60 -30.64 -17.78
CA ARG A 197 17.00 -30.67 -16.37
C ARG A 197 15.87 -31.17 -15.47
N TYR A 198 14.64 -30.73 -15.71
CA TYR A 198 13.45 -31.21 -15.02
C TYR A 198 13.29 -32.74 -15.15
N LEU A 199 13.45 -33.29 -16.35
CA LEU A 199 13.37 -34.74 -16.59
C LEU A 199 14.46 -35.53 -15.85
N LYS A 200 15.66 -34.95 -15.73
CA LYS A 200 16.75 -35.54 -14.94
C LYS A 200 16.42 -35.54 -13.45
N MET A 201 15.96 -34.41 -12.91
CA MET A 201 15.60 -34.25 -11.50
C MET A 201 14.47 -35.18 -11.03
N LEU A 202 13.59 -35.63 -11.95
CA LEU A 202 12.55 -36.63 -11.61
C LEU A 202 13.13 -37.98 -11.14
N LYS A 203 14.39 -38.28 -11.50
CA LYS A 203 15.09 -39.52 -11.14
C LYS A 203 16.03 -39.36 -9.94
N GLU A 204 16.15 -38.15 -9.40
CA GLU A 204 17.02 -37.83 -8.28
C GLU A 204 16.25 -37.94 -6.94
N ASP A 205 16.96 -37.99 -5.82
CA ASP A 205 16.35 -37.98 -4.50
C ASP A 205 15.67 -36.63 -4.22
N LYS A 206 14.36 -36.68 -3.98
CA LYS A 206 13.50 -35.50 -3.75
C LYS A 206 13.90 -34.67 -2.53
N SER A 207 14.56 -35.29 -1.55
CA SER A 207 15.01 -34.61 -0.32
C SER A 207 16.28 -33.78 -0.53
N SER A 208 17.03 -34.06 -1.60
CA SER A 208 18.30 -33.40 -1.89
C SER A 208 18.13 -31.89 -2.10
N ILE A 209 19.10 -31.12 -1.59
CA ILE A 209 19.08 -29.65 -1.62
C ILE A 209 19.94 -29.12 -2.76
N ILE A 210 19.37 -28.24 -3.58
CA ILE A 210 20.06 -27.50 -4.64
C ILE A 210 19.81 -26.01 -4.42
N ALA A 211 20.89 -25.25 -4.18
CA ALA A 211 20.83 -23.80 -3.98
C ALA A 211 19.76 -23.36 -2.94
N GLY A 212 19.70 -24.09 -1.82
CA GLY A 212 18.79 -23.79 -0.70
C GLY A 212 17.34 -24.23 -0.88
N ARG A 213 17.01 -25.03 -1.90
CA ARG A 213 15.68 -25.64 -2.09
C ARG A 213 15.77 -27.14 -2.26
N SER A 214 14.77 -27.88 -1.79
CA SER A 214 14.66 -29.31 -2.10
C SER A 214 14.31 -29.51 -3.57
N ILE A 215 14.74 -30.64 -4.13
CA ILE A 215 14.34 -31.06 -5.47
C ILE A 215 12.82 -31.16 -5.58
N GLU A 216 12.14 -31.62 -4.54
CA GLU A 216 10.67 -31.64 -4.48
C GLU A 216 10.04 -30.24 -4.70
N GLU A 217 10.54 -29.21 -4.02
CA GLU A 217 10.05 -27.85 -4.20
C GLU A 217 10.28 -27.36 -5.63
N ILE A 218 11.48 -27.63 -6.18
CA ILE A 218 11.85 -27.23 -7.55
C ILE A 218 10.90 -27.89 -8.57
N LEU A 219 10.70 -29.22 -8.46
CA LEU A 219 9.81 -29.98 -9.33
C LEU A 219 8.36 -29.49 -9.22
N SER A 220 7.87 -29.22 -8.00
CA SER A 220 6.54 -28.67 -7.77
C SER A 220 6.33 -27.32 -8.48
N ARG A 221 7.30 -26.41 -8.36
CA ARG A 221 7.26 -25.10 -9.05
C ARG A 221 7.31 -25.24 -10.56
N PHE A 222 8.08 -26.19 -11.08
CA PHE A 222 8.16 -26.47 -12.51
C PHE A 222 6.82 -27.00 -13.03
N ASN A 223 6.25 -28.00 -12.35
CA ASN A 223 4.94 -28.57 -12.66
C ASN A 223 3.84 -27.50 -12.71
N ASN A 224 3.85 -26.55 -11.75
CA ASN A 224 2.91 -25.44 -11.75
C ASN A 224 3.04 -24.54 -13.00
N LYS A 225 4.25 -24.34 -13.53
CA LYS A 225 4.47 -23.58 -14.77
C LYS A 225 3.99 -24.34 -16.02
N ILE A 226 4.12 -25.66 -16.04
CA ILE A 226 3.65 -26.52 -17.14
C ILE A 226 2.12 -26.56 -17.17
N LYS A 227 1.48 -26.76 -16.00
CA LYS A 227 0.01 -26.87 -15.88
C LYS A 227 -0.72 -25.56 -16.18
N ASP A 228 -0.10 -24.41 -15.86
CA ASP A 228 -0.69 -23.07 -16.02
C ASP A 228 0.26 -22.16 -16.85
N PRO A 229 0.45 -22.47 -18.15
CA PRO A 229 1.40 -21.78 -18.99
C PRO A 229 0.85 -20.42 -19.41
N ARG A 230 1.78 -19.51 -19.67
CA ARG A 230 1.42 -18.18 -20.18
C ARG A 230 1.15 -18.25 -21.68
N ARG A 231 0.08 -17.61 -22.14
CA ARG A 231 -0.31 -17.53 -23.55
C ARG A 231 -0.19 -16.07 -24.05
N ALA A 232 0.61 -15.83 -25.10
CA ALA A 232 0.92 -14.48 -25.59
C ALA A 232 -0.33 -13.71 -26.05
N SER A 233 -1.21 -14.36 -26.83
CA SER A 233 -2.46 -13.75 -27.34
C SER A 233 -3.39 -13.28 -26.22
N LYS A 234 -3.56 -14.10 -25.17
CA LYS A 234 -4.31 -13.72 -23.96
C LYS A 234 -3.62 -12.59 -23.19
N GLY A 235 -2.29 -12.65 -23.10
CA GLY A 235 -1.47 -11.66 -22.43
C GLY A 235 -1.63 -10.24 -22.97
N LYS A 236 -1.66 -10.06 -24.30
CA LYS A 236 -1.88 -8.75 -24.94
C LYS A 236 -3.23 -8.14 -24.58
N ASN A 237 -4.31 -8.93 -24.66
CA ASN A 237 -5.64 -8.47 -24.28
C ASN A 237 -5.71 -8.10 -22.79
N VAL A 238 -5.16 -8.94 -21.92
CA VAL A 238 -5.13 -8.69 -20.47
C VAL A 238 -4.35 -7.42 -20.13
N SER A 239 -3.17 -7.24 -20.71
CA SER A 239 -2.38 -6.01 -20.52
C SER A 239 -3.15 -4.78 -21.01
N LYS A 240 -3.91 -4.86 -22.11
CA LYS A 240 -4.79 -3.78 -22.57
C LYS A 240 -5.88 -3.45 -21.54
N ILE A 241 -6.58 -4.46 -21.02
CA ILE A 241 -7.63 -4.29 -20.00
C ILE A 241 -7.07 -3.58 -18.76
N ILE A 242 -5.93 -4.03 -18.25
CA ILE A 242 -5.29 -3.44 -17.07
C ILE A 242 -4.87 -1.98 -17.34
N LYS A 243 -4.25 -1.71 -18.51
CA LYS A 243 -3.86 -0.35 -18.90
C LYS A 243 -5.07 0.58 -19.02
N GLU A 244 -6.20 0.12 -19.55
CA GLU A 244 -7.42 0.92 -19.61
C GLU A 244 -8.06 1.13 -18.23
N PHE A 245 -8.08 0.10 -17.37
CA PHE A 245 -8.55 0.24 -15.99
C PHE A 245 -7.80 1.35 -15.26
N LEU A 246 -6.47 1.38 -15.38
CA LEU A 246 -5.59 2.37 -14.72
C LEU A 246 -5.79 3.82 -15.20
N LYS A 247 -6.43 4.01 -16.36
CA LYS A 247 -6.75 5.35 -16.89
C LYS A 247 -8.04 5.93 -16.30
N ILE A 248 -8.85 5.13 -15.60
CA ILE A 248 -10.10 5.59 -15.01
C ILE A 248 -9.82 6.62 -13.91
N LYS A 249 -10.26 7.85 -14.17
CA LYS A 249 -10.18 8.98 -13.25
C LYS A 249 -11.39 9.87 -13.44
N CYS A 250 -12.17 10.09 -12.39
CA CYS A 250 -13.44 10.81 -12.46
C CYS A 250 -13.80 11.46 -11.11
N PRO A 251 -14.79 12.37 -11.07
CA PRO A 251 -15.41 12.79 -9.81
C PRO A 251 -15.96 11.58 -9.04
N ILE A 252 -15.87 11.62 -7.72
CA ILE A 252 -16.16 10.45 -6.87
C ILE A 252 -17.60 9.93 -7.02
N ASN A 253 -18.58 10.80 -7.27
CA ASN A 253 -19.98 10.39 -7.47
C ASN A 253 -20.19 9.52 -8.72
N ASN A 254 -19.31 9.63 -9.72
CA ASN A 254 -19.37 8.87 -10.97
C ASN A 254 -18.52 7.59 -10.90
N ALA A 255 -17.73 7.38 -9.84
CA ALA A 255 -16.75 6.31 -9.76
C ALA A 255 -17.36 4.92 -9.95
N ALA A 256 -18.45 4.61 -9.23
CA ALA A 256 -19.15 3.33 -9.38
C ALA A 256 -19.67 3.13 -10.81
N GLN A 257 -20.29 4.16 -11.39
CA GLN A 257 -20.84 4.11 -12.75
C GLN A 257 -19.74 3.86 -13.79
N GLU A 258 -18.63 4.60 -13.73
CA GLU A 258 -17.53 4.47 -14.69
C GLU A 258 -16.83 3.10 -14.58
N LEU A 259 -16.67 2.58 -13.36
CA LEU A 259 -16.13 1.24 -13.15
C LEU A 259 -17.07 0.16 -13.70
N ASN A 260 -18.37 0.25 -13.44
CA ASN A 260 -19.35 -0.72 -13.94
C ASN A 260 -19.47 -0.67 -15.47
N LYS A 261 -19.41 0.52 -16.09
CA LYS A 261 -19.30 0.66 -17.55
C LYS A 261 -18.05 -0.05 -18.08
N PHE A 262 -16.91 0.11 -17.42
CA PHE A 262 -15.67 -0.57 -17.78
C PHE A 262 -15.80 -2.11 -17.66
N PHE A 263 -16.34 -2.63 -16.55
CA PHE A 263 -16.50 -4.07 -16.38
C PHE A 263 -17.48 -4.66 -17.41
N LYS A 264 -18.57 -3.96 -17.71
CA LYS A 264 -19.52 -4.35 -18.77
C LYS A 264 -18.86 -4.38 -20.16
N LYS A 265 -18.08 -3.35 -20.50
CA LYS A 265 -17.32 -3.28 -21.78
C LYS A 265 -16.43 -4.51 -22.00
N TYR A 266 -15.82 -5.01 -20.92
CA TYR A 266 -14.90 -6.15 -20.97
C TYR A 266 -15.52 -7.48 -20.55
N GLN A 267 -16.84 -7.55 -20.36
CA GLN A 267 -17.58 -8.75 -19.94
C GLN A 267 -17.01 -9.37 -18.64
N ILE A 268 -16.55 -8.52 -17.72
CA ILE A 268 -16.01 -8.93 -16.43
C ILE A 268 -17.17 -9.01 -15.44
N ASN A 269 -17.43 -10.19 -14.89
CA ASN A 269 -18.47 -10.40 -13.88
C ASN A 269 -18.04 -9.82 -12.52
N LEU A 270 -18.14 -8.49 -12.41
CA LEU A 270 -17.85 -7.69 -11.23
C LEU A 270 -18.76 -6.46 -11.22
N VAL A 271 -19.32 -6.17 -10.05
CA VAL A 271 -20.12 -4.96 -9.81
C VAL A 271 -19.53 -4.22 -8.62
N VAL A 272 -19.30 -2.92 -8.80
CA VAL A 272 -18.84 -2.00 -7.76
C VAL A 272 -20.01 -1.10 -7.37
N ASP A 273 -20.32 -1.07 -6.09
CA ASP A 273 -21.36 -0.22 -5.51
C ASP A 273 -20.73 0.84 -4.58
N GLN A 274 -21.57 1.64 -3.90
CA GLN A 274 -21.13 2.73 -3.04
C GLN A 274 -20.24 2.27 -1.86
N LYS A 275 -20.27 1.00 -1.47
CA LYS A 275 -19.54 0.47 -0.31
C LYS A 275 -18.02 0.52 -0.47
N TYR A 276 -17.52 0.63 -1.70
CA TYR A 276 -16.09 0.75 -2.00
C TYR A 276 -15.57 2.19 -1.88
N PHE A 277 -16.46 3.15 -1.63
CA PHE A 277 -16.13 4.57 -1.54
C PHE A 277 -16.61 5.15 -0.21
N PRO A 278 -15.70 5.60 0.67
CA PRO A 278 -16.07 6.17 1.97
C PRO A 278 -16.81 7.52 1.86
N ILE A 279 -16.83 8.14 0.69
CA ILE A 279 -17.51 9.39 0.40
C ILE A 279 -18.08 9.39 -1.03
N SER A 280 -19.20 10.09 -1.24
CA SER A 280 -19.88 10.23 -2.54
C SER A 280 -19.96 11.69 -3.03
N ASN A 281 -19.77 12.67 -2.15
CA ASN A 281 -19.87 14.07 -2.52
C ASN A 281 -18.65 14.53 -3.33
N ASN A 282 -18.87 15.10 -4.51
CA ASN A 282 -17.82 15.66 -5.38
C ASN A 282 -17.08 16.86 -4.78
N ARG A 283 -17.67 17.52 -3.80
CA ARG A 283 -17.08 18.64 -3.09
C ARG A 283 -17.30 18.49 -1.60
N VAL A 284 -16.23 18.75 -0.85
CA VAL A 284 -16.28 18.83 0.62
C VAL A 284 -15.53 20.06 1.04
N SER A 285 -16.24 21.04 1.63
CA SER A 285 -15.66 22.36 1.89
C SER A 285 -15.04 22.93 0.60
N LYS A 286 -13.75 23.29 0.63
CA LYS A 286 -13.01 23.83 -0.52
C LYS A 286 -12.28 22.76 -1.36
N LEU A 287 -12.55 21.48 -1.11
CA LEU A 287 -11.89 20.36 -1.77
C LEU A 287 -12.76 19.79 -2.89
N SER A 288 -12.17 19.63 -4.07
CA SER A 288 -12.70 18.73 -5.11
C SER A 288 -12.37 17.28 -4.76
N VAL A 289 -13.30 16.35 -4.96
CA VAL A 289 -13.13 14.93 -4.63
C VAL A 289 -13.05 14.11 -5.92
N ILE A 290 -11.92 13.46 -6.13
CA ILE A 290 -11.59 12.72 -7.36
C ILE A 290 -11.26 11.27 -7.01
N PHE A 291 -11.81 10.34 -7.77
CA PHE A 291 -11.42 8.93 -7.75
C PHE A 291 -10.44 8.64 -8.88
N SER A 292 -9.44 7.78 -8.61
CA SER A 292 -8.46 7.34 -9.60
C SER A 292 -8.04 5.90 -9.30
N THR A 293 -8.20 4.99 -10.26
CA THR A 293 -7.81 3.57 -10.14
C THR A 293 -6.30 3.35 -10.13
N SER A 294 -5.54 4.28 -10.69
CA SER A 294 -4.08 4.31 -10.64
C SER A 294 -3.51 4.89 -9.33
N PHE A 295 -4.36 5.44 -8.45
CA PHE A 295 -3.90 5.97 -7.17
C PHE A 295 -3.71 4.84 -6.14
N GLY A 296 -2.76 5.02 -5.21
CA GLY A 296 -2.34 3.97 -4.27
C GLY A 296 -1.03 3.27 -4.63
N ARG A 297 -0.48 3.56 -5.82
CA ARG A 297 0.73 2.91 -6.33
C ARG A 297 2.04 3.52 -5.81
N GLN A 298 2.02 4.08 -4.60
CA GLN A 298 3.17 4.84 -4.04
C GLN A 298 3.63 4.30 -2.69
N LEU A 299 2.84 3.44 -2.04
CA LEU A 299 3.15 2.84 -0.75
C LEU A 299 2.85 1.35 -0.81
N GLU A 300 3.78 0.54 -0.28
CA GLU A 300 3.80 -0.92 -0.41
C GLU A 300 2.70 -1.63 0.40
N TYR A 301 2.24 -1.02 1.50
CA TYR A 301 1.48 -1.70 2.54
C TYR A 301 -0.03 -1.48 2.50
N TYR A 302 -0.54 -0.64 1.61
CA TYR A 302 -1.98 -0.44 1.51
C TYR A 302 -2.68 -1.60 0.82
N THR A 303 -3.83 -1.99 1.36
CA THR A 303 -4.62 -3.17 0.93
C THR A 303 -5.99 -2.79 0.38
N GLY A 304 -6.53 -1.62 0.76
CA GLY A 304 -7.89 -1.20 0.41
C GLY A 304 -7.97 0.26 -0.02
N MET A 305 -8.85 1.01 0.63
CA MET A 305 -9.01 2.45 0.40
C MET A 305 -7.69 3.19 0.63
N VAL A 306 -7.36 4.11 -0.26
CA VAL A 306 -6.20 4.98 -0.17
C VAL A 306 -6.61 6.39 -0.54
N PHE A 307 -6.04 7.39 0.12
CA PHE A 307 -6.33 8.78 -0.20
C PHE A 307 -5.17 9.71 0.09
N LYS A 308 -5.23 10.88 -0.55
CA LYS A 308 -4.40 12.03 -0.20
C LYS A 308 -5.19 13.32 -0.30
N ILE A 309 -4.75 14.32 0.45
CA ILE A 309 -5.30 15.67 0.37
C ILE A 309 -4.19 16.66 0.04
N ASP A 310 -4.34 17.27 -1.13
CA ASP A 310 -3.50 18.36 -1.59
C ASP A 310 -4.27 19.68 -1.41
N ILE A 311 -3.65 20.70 -0.81
CA ILE A 311 -4.23 22.04 -0.65
C ILE A 311 -3.42 23.07 -1.41
N LYS A 312 -4.08 24.14 -1.86
CA LYS A 312 -3.45 25.34 -2.41
C LYS A 312 -3.35 26.39 -1.31
N SER A 313 -2.12 26.74 -0.95
CA SER A 313 -1.80 27.81 0.01
C SER A 313 -0.65 28.65 -0.54
N ASN A 314 -0.78 29.97 -0.48
CA ASN A 314 0.21 30.92 -1.04
C ASN A 314 0.62 30.57 -2.49
N ASN A 315 -0.36 30.27 -3.34
CA ASN A 315 -0.19 29.83 -4.73
C ASN A 315 0.60 28.53 -4.96
N LYS A 316 1.02 27.81 -3.92
CA LYS A 316 1.67 26.50 -4.02
C LYS A 316 0.70 25.38 -3.68
N ILE A 317 0.74 24.30 -4.45
CA ILE A 317 0.03 23.06 -4.12
C ILE A 317 0.92 22.25 -3.20
N LYS A 318 0.39 21.84 -2.05
CA LYS A 318 1.10 21.11 -1.01
C LYS A 318 0.30 19.89 -0.62
N ASN A 319 0.98 18.75 -0.52
CA ASN A 319 0.39 17.53 0.01
C ASN A 319 0.41 17.58 1.54
N ILE A 320 -0.77 17.50 2.16
CA ILE A 320 -0.92 17.70 3.61
C ILE A 320 -1.21 16.40 4.33
N ILE A 321 -2.11 15.59 3.77
CA ILE A 321 -2.54 14.35 4.40
C ILE A 321 -2.40 13.22 3.41
N ASN A 322 -1.86 12.09 3.87
CA ASN A 322 -1.95 10.82 3.16
C ASN A 322 -2.51 9.78 4.13
N GLY A 323 -3.27 8.83 3.62
CA GLY A 323 -3.81 7.76 4.42
C GLY A 323 -4.35 6.62 3.58
N GLY A 324 -4.78 5.58 4.27
CA GLY A 324 -5.35 4.40 3.66
C GLY A 324 -5.43 3.22 4.61
N ARG A 325 -6.00 2.13 4.10
CA ARG A 325 -6.21 0.85 4.77
C ARG A 325 -5.05 -0.11 4.49
N TYR A 326 -4.59 -0.82 5.51
CA TYR A 326 -3.37 -1.65 5.47
C TYR A 326 -3.49 -2.91 6.33
N ASP A 327 -4.47 -3.75 6.03
CA ASP A 327 -4.88 -4.90 6.87
C ASP A 327 -3.86 -6.04 6.96
N GLN A 328 -2.79 -6.00 6.16
CA GLN A 328 -1.72 -7.01 6.18
C GLN A 328 -0.48 -6.55 6.96
N LEU A 329 -0.34 -5.24 7.22
CA LEU A 329 0.90 -4.69 7.79
C LEU A 329 1.25 -5.32 9.15
N ILE A 330 0.25 -5.55 10.00
CA ILE A 330 0.47 -6.08 11.35
C ILE A 330 0.84 -7.58 11.29
N SER A 331 0.30 -8.32 10.33
CA SER A 331 0.71 -9.71 10.06
C SER A 331 2.11 -9.79 9.48
N ASP A 332 2.47 -8.89 8.56
CA ASP A 332 3.83 -8.78 7.99
C ASP A 332 4.89 -8.44 9.05
N LEU A 333 4.49 -7.82 10.18
CA LEU A 333 5.35 -7.51 11.32
C LEU A 333 5.41 -8.63 12.37
N GLY A 334 4.69 -9.75 12.18
CA GLY A 334 4.79 -10.93 13.04
C GLY A 334 3.51 -11.37 13.74
N SER A 335 2.36 -10.73 13.49
CA SER A 335 1.09 -11.18 14.07
C SER A 335 0.66 -12.55 13.54
N LYS A 336 0.25 -13.43 14.45
CA LYS A 336 -0.29 -14.76 14.11
C LYS A 336 -1.68 -14.72 13.46
N THR A 337 -2.40 -13.61 13.63
CA THR A 337 -3.74 -13.42 13.10
C THR A 337 -3.79 -12.15 12.26
N GLN A 338 -4.68 -12.11 11.26
CA GLN A 338 -4.90 -10.90 10.49
C GLN A 338 -5.53 -9.81 11.37
N VAL A 339 -4.98 -8.59 11.30
CA VAL A 339 -5.44 -7.43 12.06
C VAL A 339 -5.68 -6.28 11.09
N SER A 340 -6.96 -5.95 10.86
CA SER A 340 -7.35 -4.84 10.00
C SER A 340 -6.93 -3.50 10.60
N ALA A 341 -6.48 -2.58 9.76
CA ALA A 341 -6.03 -1.27 10.19
C ALA A 341 -6.21 -0.21 9.10
N VAL A 342 -6.53 1.01 9.51
CA VAL A 342 -6.68 2.17 8.61
C VAL A 342 -6.22 3.44 9.30
N GLY A 343 -5.61 4.32 8.52
CA GLY A 343 -4.83 5.42 9.05
C GLY A 343 -4.72 6.63 8.18
N ALA A 344 -4.28 7.73 8.78
CA ALA A 344 -3.73 8.86 8.03
C ALA A 344 -2.72 9.65 8.84
N ALA A 345 -1.78 10.27 8.14
CA ALA A 345 -0.81 11.18 8.70
C ALA A 345 -0.90 12.55 8.03
N LEU A 346 -0.97 13.59 8.86
CA LEU A 346 -0.84 14.99 8.47
C LEU A 346 0.63 15.40 8.58
N ASN A 347 1.22 15.83 7.48
CA ASN A 347 2.56 16.39 7.45
C ASN A 347 2.52 17.83 7.96
N LEU A 348 3.36 18.17 8.95
CA LEU A 348 3.49 19.52 9.48
C LEU A 348 4.53 20.37 8.74
N ASN A 349 5.44 19.72 7.99
CA ASN A 349 6.54 20.37 7.28
C ASN A 349 6.18 20.81 5.85
N TYR A 350 4.91 21.17 5.61
CA TYR A 350 4.36 21.40 4.27
C TYR A 350 4.68 22.78 3.68
#